data_AF-A0A7W8IQ53-F1
#
_entry.id   AF-A0A7W8IQ53-F1
#
_cell.length_a   1.000
_cell.length_b   1.000
_cell.length_c   1.000
_cell.angle_alpha   90.00
_cell.angle_beta   90.00
_cell.angle_gamma   90.00
#
_symmetry.space_group_name_H-M   'P 1'
#
loop_
_entity.id
_entity.type
_entity.pdbx_description
1 polymer ?
#
loop_
_entity_poly.entity_id
_entity_poly.type
_entity_poly.pdbx_seq_one_letter_code
_entity_poly.pdbx_strand_id
1 'polypeptide(L)' 'MEVSVRRMKLGQLMRAVRDLEQRGWECIAPVQKIANEKKIFDYDEKIGRFKDFKCVEGYEFYYVKMRKVDKDERIAR' A
#
# COMPACT_ATOMS: atom_id res chain seq x y z
N MET A 1 -15.10 -9.81 10.34
CA MET A 1 -14.56 -9.84 8.97
C MET A 1 -13.45 -8.82 8.85
N GLU A 2 -12.31 -9.17 8.23
CA GLU A 2 -11.16 -8.28 8.06
C GLU A 2 -10.84 -8.05 6.57
N VAL A 3 -10.36 -6.86 6.23
CA VAL A 3 -9.86 -6.51 4.89
C VAL A 3 -8.46 -5.92 5.00
N SER A 4 -7.61 -6.25 4.03
CA SER A 4 -6.27 -5.67 3.91
C SER A 4 -6.21 -4.69 2.75
N VAL A 5 -5.86 -3.44 3.03
CA VAL A 5 -5.56 -2.42 2.02
C VAL A 5 -4.05 -2.35 1.87
N ARG A 6 -3.48 -2.63 0.69
CA ARG A 6 -2.03 -2.86 0.54
C ARG A 6 -1.46 -2.38 -0.80
N ARG A 7 -0.13 -2.19 -0.82
CA ARG A 7 0.67 -1.89 -2.03
C ARG A 7 0.23 -0.63 -2.76
N MET A 8 -0.12 0.40 -2.00
CA MET A 8 -0.55 1.70 -2.51
C MET A 8 0.41 2.81 -2.09
N LYS A 9 0.47 3.90 -2.85
CA LYS A 9 1.05 5.16 -2.36
C LYS A 9 0.24 5.66 -1.17
N LEU A 10 0.86 6.42 -0.26
CA LEU A 10 0.19 6.92 0.96
C LEU A 10 -1.14 7.61 0.65
N GLY A 11 -1.18 8.51 -0.33
CA GLY A 11 -2.40 9.24 -0.69
C GLY A 11 -3.53 8.33 -1.22
N GLN A 12 -3.19 7.25 -1.93
CA GLN A 12 -4.18 6.27 -2.40
C GLN A 12 -4.70 5.42 -1.24
N LEU A 13 -3.80 5.03 -0.33
CA LEU A 13 -4.17 4.28 0.87
C LEU A 13 -5.14 5.09 1.73
N MET A 14 -4.83 6.35 2.01
CA MET A 14 -5.68 7.20 2.87
C MET A 14 -7.07 7.43 2.27
N ARG A 15 -7.20 7.51 0.94
CA ARG A 15 -8.51 7.57 0.28
C ARG A 15 -9.31 6.27 0.50
N ALA A 16 -8.67 5.13 0.26
CA ALA A 16 -9.31 3.82 0.47
C ALA A 16 -9.72 3.60 1.94
N VAL A 17 -8.91 4.06 2.90
CA VAL A 17 -9.24 4.01 4.33
C VAL A 17 -10.49 4.84 4.63
N ARG A 18 -10.54 6.10 4.18
CA ARG A 18 -11.72 6.97 4.40
C ARG A 18 -13.00 6.40 3.80
N ASP A 19 -12.92 5.83 2.60
CA ASP A 19 -14.07 5.18 1.95
C ASP A 19 -14.58 3.98 2.77
N LEU A 20 -13.66 3.22 3.37
CA LEU A 20 -13.99 2.09 4.23
C LEU A 20 -14.53 2.56 5.59
N GLU A 21 -13.99 3.62 6.18
CA GLU A 21 -14.51 4.23 7.42
C GLU A 21 -15.96 4.69 7.26
N GLN A 22 -16.30 5.33 6.13
CA GLN A 22 -17.68 5.70 5.80
C GLN A 22 -18.60 4.48 5.71
N ARG A 23 -18.07 3.35 5.24
CA ARG A 23 -18.79 2.07 5.16
C ARG A 23 -18.81 1.31 6.49
N GLY A 24 -18.34 1.86 7.59
CA GLY A 24 -18.38 1.18 8.89
C GLY A 24 -17.20 0.26 9.16
N TRP A 25 -16.03 0.56 8.61
CA TRP A 25 -14.78 -0.15 8.93
C TRP A 25 -13.90 0.70 9.84
N GLU A 26 -13.02 0.04 10.58
CA GLU A 26 -12.06 0.68 11.49
C GLU A 26 -10.68 0.08 11.28
N CYS A 27 -9.63 0.91 11.35
CA CYS A 27 -8.25 0.43 11.31
C CYS A 27 -7.93 -0.39 12.57
N ILE A 28 -7.47 -1.62 12.37
CA ILE A 28 -7.08 -2.53 13.48
C ILE A 28 -5.65 -2.22 13.96
N ALA A 29 -4.83 -1.67 13.06
CA ALA A 29 -3.42 -1.38 13.31
C ALA A 29 -3.03 -0.06 12.63
N PRO A 30 -1.93 0.58 13.08
CA PRO A 30 -1.35 1.71 12.37
C PRO A 30 -0.98 1.36 10.93
N VAL A 31 -1.03 2.35 10.06
CA VAL A 31 -0.54 2.22 8.68
C VAL A 31 0.95 1.86 8.72
N GLN A 32 1.30 0.76 8.07
CA GLN A 32 2.69 0.32 7.95
C GLN A 32 3.28 0.79 6.62
N LYS A 33 4.51 1.27 6.70
CA LYS A 33 5.35 1.66 5.56
C LYS A 33 6.28 0.51 5.21
N ILE A 34 6.34 0.16 3.92
CA ILE A 34 7.19 -0.88 3.37
C ILE A 34 8.10 -0.22 2.33
N ALA A 35 9.40 -0.19 2.62
CA ALA A 35 10.40 0.19 1.65
C ALA A 35 10.59 -0.96 0.66
N ASN A 36 10.65 -0.63 -0.63
CA ASN A 36 10.95 -1.57 -1.68
C ASN A 36 11.97 -0.95 -2.62
N GLU A 37 12.95 -1.73 -3.06
CA GLU A 37 14.02 -1.25 -3.92
C GLU A 37 14.05 -2.08 -5.19
N LYS A 38 14.11 -1.40 -6.32
CA LYS A 38 14.23 -2.05 -7.63
C LYS A 38 15.51 -1.59 -8.30
N LYS A 39 16.37 -2.55 -8.64
CA LYS A 39 17.52 -2.31 -9.51
C LYS A 39 17.01 -2.11 -10.94
N ILE A 40 17.42 -1.01 -11.56
CA ILE A 40 17.12 -0.71 -12.96
C ILE A 40 18.37 -0.94 -13.79
N PHE A 41 18.19 -1.71 -14.86
CA PHE A 41 19.22 -2.02 -15.85
C PHE A 41 18.73 -1.54 -17.21
N ASP A 42 19.61 -0.90 -17.96
CA ASP A 42 19.31 -0.53 -19.33
C ASP A 42 19.46 -1.78 -20.23
N TYR A 43 18.41 -2.07 -20.98
CA TYR A 43 18.37 -3.18 -21.93
C TYR A 43 18.82 -2.68 -23.31
N ASP A 44 19.88 -3.27 -23.85
CA ASP A 44 20.35 -2.96 -25.20
C ASP A 44 19.68 -3.93 -26.19
N GLU A 45 18.65 -3.43 -26.89
CA GLU A 45 17.87 -4.21 -27.86
C GLU A 45 18.71 -4.72 -29.04
N LYS A 46 19.83 -4.06 -29.38
CA LYS A 46 20.66 -4.45 -30.53
C LYS A 46 21.48 -5.70 -30.27
N ILE A 47 21.91 -5.90 -29.03
CA ILE A 47 22.69 -7.08 -28.59
C ILE A 47 21.86 -8.06 -27.76
N GLY A 48 20.59 -7.72 -27.47
CA GLY A 48 19.63 -8.57 -26.76
C GLY A 48 19.99 -8.85 -25.31
N ARG A 49 20.68 -7.93 -24.63
CA ARG A 49 21.18 -8.13 -23.25
C ARG A 49 21.14 -6.84 -22.44
N PHE A 50 21.02 -6.99 -21.11
CA PHE A 50 21.21 -5.88 -20.17
C PHE A 50 22.69 -5.49 -20.12
N LYS A 51 22.97 -4.20 -20.30
CA LYS A 51 24.34 -3.71 -20.49
C LYS A 51 24.86 -3.00 -19.26
N ASP A 52 24.11 -2.04 -18.76
CA ASP A 52 24.57 -1.12 -17.71
C ASP A 52 23.55 -1.04 -16.55
N PHE A 53 24.09 -1.08 -15.33
CA PHE A 53 23.33 -0.73 -14.15
C PHE A 53 23.11 0.78 -14.13
N LYS A 54 21.85 1.20 -14.05
CA LYS A 54 21.48 2.62 -14.07
C LYS A 54 21.41 3.19 -12.67
N CYS A 55 20.56 2.61 -11.83
CA CYS A 55 20.34 3.06 -10.45
C CYS A 55 19.53 2.02 -9.66
N VAL A 56 19.46 2.22 -8.35
CA VAL A 56 18.43 1.61 -7.49
C VAL A 56 17.35 2.65 -7.29
N GLU A 57 16.12 2.32 -7.68
CA GLU A 57 14.96 3.16 -7.36
C GLU A 57 14.26 2.63 -6.11
N GLY A 58 14.16 3.47 -5.10
CA GLY A 58 13.38 3.23 -3.89
C GLY A 58 11.91 3.61 -4.11
N TYR A 59 11.01 2.72 -3.72
CA TYR A 59 9.58 2.91 -3.71
C TYR A 59 9.04 2.66 -2.32
N GLU A 60 8.09 3.50 -1.90
CA GLU A 60 7.41 3.36 -0.62
C GLU A 60 5.98 2.90 -0.85
N PHE A 61 5.64 1.74 -0.31
CA PHE A 61 4.28 1.24 -0.27
C PHE A 61 3.74 1.30 1.13
N TYR A 62 2.44 1.54 1.25
CA TYR A 62 1.74 1.59 2.52
C TYR A 62 0.69 0.47 2.57
N TYR A 63 0.43 -0.04 3.78
CA TYR A 63 -0.53 -1.09 4.03
C TYR A 63 -1.21 -0.90 5.40
N VAL A 64 -2.49 -1.28 5.49
CA VAL A 64 -3.25 -1.32 6.75
C VAL A 64 -4.28 -2.44 6.73
N LYS A 65 -4.60 -3.01 7.90
CA LYS A 65 -5.74 -3.91 8.09
C LYS A 65 -6.90 -3.18 8.73
N MET A 66 -8.09 -3.43 8.22
CA MET A 66 -9.32 -2.86 8.75
C MET A 66 -10.32 -3.96 9.09
N ARG A 67 -11.09 -3.76 10.15
CA ARG A 67 -12.20 -4.64 10.56
C ARG A 67 -13.53 -3.95 10.32
N LYS A 68 -14.55 -4.74 10.02
CA LYS A 68 -15.93 -4.24 10.00
C LYS A 68 -16.39 -4.04 11.45
N VAL A 69 -17.01 -2.90 11.73
CA VAL A 69 -17.60 -2.56 13.03
C VAL A 69 -19.12 -2.59 12.87
N ASP A 70 -19.79 -3.30 13.77
CA ASP A 70 -21.26 -3.35 13.81
C ASP A 70 -21.82 -2.05 14.42
N LYS A 71 -23.05 -1.68 14.04
CA LYS A 71 -23.64 -0.39 14.44
C LYS A 71 -23.70 -0.17 15.96
N ASP A 72 -23.82 -1.24 16.73
CA ASP A 72 -23.96 -1.16 18.19
C ASP A 72 -22.65 -0.76 18.89
N GLU A 73 -21.48 -1.09 18.33
CA GLU A 73 -20.18 -0.70 18.89
C GLU A 73 -19.84 0.78 18.64
N ARG A 74 -20.51 1.44 17.67
CA ARG A 74 -20.32 2.87 17.37
C ARG A 74 -21.05 3.81 18.32
N ILE A 75 -22.12 3.37 18.98
CA ILE A 75 -22.93 4.20 19.89
C ILE A 75 -22.31 4.21 21.30
N ALA A 76 -21.50 3.20 21.63
CA ALA A 76 -20.86 3.03 22.93
C ALA A 76 -19.52 3.80 23.09
N ARG A 77 -19.11 4.59 22.10
CA ARG A 77 -17.86 5.39 22.08
C ARG A 77 -18.15 6.83 21.71
#